data_AF-D2ZTQ3-F1
#
_entry.id   AF-D2ZTQ3-F1
#
_cell.length_a   1.000
_cell.length_b   1.000
_cell.length_c   1.000
_cell.angle_alpha   90.00
_cell.angle_beta   90.00
_cell.angle_gamma   90.00
#
_symmetry.space_group_name_H-M   'P 1'
#
loop_
_entity.id
_entity.type
_entity.pdbx_description
1 polymer ?
#
loop_
_entity_poly.entity_id
_entity_poly.type
_entity_poly.pdbx_seq_one_letter_code
_entity_poly.pdbx_strand_id
1 'polypeptide(L)'
;MSKVKTEILGPVISDFLKYEATPQTRVAVAADTGTKAGKFVEYPLRGKKLLALTDEADGKVVVQPLNCIIDLSKVADADVKAATTGKTLDALKKEGDAYGIVYQGTPIA
;
A
#
# COMPACT_ATOMS: atom_id res chain seq x y z
N MET A 1 -29.04 25.56 12.94
CA MET A 1 -28.60 24.95 11.66
C MET A 1 -27.50 23.94 11.99
N SER A 2 -27.80 22.64 11.95
CA SER A 2 -26.80 21.60 12.19
C SER A 2 -25.79 21.61 11.05
N LYS A 3 -24.50 21.73 11.36
CA LYS A 3 -23.43 21.61 10.37
C LYS A 3 -23.56 20.22 9.73
N VAL A 4 -23.82 20.18 8.43
CA VAL A 4 -23.69 18.94 7.66
C VAL A 4 -22.21 18.58 7.70
N LYS A 5 -21.86 17.60 8.53
CA LYS A 5 -20.51 17.05 8.56
C LYS A 5 -20.42 16.15 7.32
N THR A 6 -19.80 16.67 6.27
CA THR A 6 -19.46 15.85 5.10
C THR A 6 -18.47 14.79 5.57
N GLU A 7 -18.96 13.56 5.77
CA GLU A 7 -18.11 12.41 6.03
C GLU A 7 -17.28 12.16 4.77
N ILE A 8 -15.99 12.46 4.84
CA ILE A 8 -15.06 12.06 3.78
C ILE A 8 -14.80 10.57 4.01
N LEU A 9 -15.33 9.73 3.13
CA LEU A 9 -14.98 8.31 3.12
C LEU A 9 -13.48 8.21 2.84
N GLY A 10 -12.76 7.56 3.76
CA GLY A 10 -11.32 7.31 3.62
C GLY A 10 -11.01 6.44 2.39
N PRO A 11 -9.72 6.30 2.04
CA PRO A 11 -9.30 5.45 0.93
C PRO A 11 -9.83 4.02 1.09
N VAL A 12 -10.28 3.43 -0.01
CA VAL A 12 -10.72 2.02 -0.04
C VAL A 12 -9.66 1.16 -0.73
N ILE A 13 -9.68 -0.15 -0.49
CA ILE A 13 -8.67 -1.07 -1.06
C ILE A 13 -8.54 -0.92 -2.59
N SER A 14 -9.64 -0.72 -3.33
CA SER A 14 -9.63 -0.57 -4.80
C SER A 14 -8.99 0.73 -5.31
N ASP A 15 -8.74 1.69 -4.42
CA ASP A 15 -7.95 2.87 -4.74
C ASP A 15 -6.50 2.50 -5.06
N PHE A 16 -5.98 1.48 -4.37
CA PHE A 16 -4.60 1.02 -4.52
C PHE A 16 -4.52 -0.31 -5.26
N LEU A 17 -5.33 -1.30 -4.90
CA LEU A 17 -5.29 -2.64 -5.49
C LEU A 17 -6.22 -2.73 -6.69
N LYS A 18 -5.66 -2.69 -7.90
CA LYS A 18 -6.44 -2.78 -9.16
C LYS A 18 -6.74 -4.20 -9.57
N TYR A 19 -5.84 -5.12 -9.22
CA TYR A 19 -6.01 -6.53 -9.49
C TYR A 19 -5.28 -7.34 -8.43
N GLU A 20 -5.84 -8.50 -8.10
CA GLU A 20 -5.16 -9.56 -7.37
C GLU A 20 -5.64 -10.90 -7.92
N ALA A 21 -4.76 -11.89 -7.89
CA ALA A 21 -5.14 -13.25 -8.28
C ALA A 21 -6.21 -13.84 -7.34
N THR A 22 -6.12 -13.56 -6.04
CA THR A 22 -7.11 -13.99 -5.05
C THR A 22 -7.07 -13.11 -3.78
N PRO A 23 -8.22 -12.77 -3.18
CA PRO A 23 -8.27 -12.09 -1.88
C PRO A 23 -7.68 -12.93 -0.73
N GLN A 24 -7.59 -14.25 -0.87
CA GLN A 24 -7.11 -15.16 0.19
C GLN A 24 -5.61 -15.00 0.49
N THR A 25 -4.84 -14.39 -0.42
CA THR A 25 -3.42 -14.12 -0.20
C THR A 25 -3.18 -12.80 0.54
N ARG A 26 -4.23 -12.03 0.84
CA ARG A 26 -4.11 -10.82 1.66
C ARG A 26 -3.70 -11.20 3.07
N VAL A 27 -2.76 -10.46 3.64
CA VAL A 27 -2.20 -10.72 4.97
C VAL A 27 -2.37 -9.49 5.84
N ALA A 28 -2.84 -9.70 7.07
CA ALA A 28 -2.80 -8.69 8.12
C ALA A 28 -1.39 -8.68 8.74
N VAL A 29 -0.70 -7.56 8.64
CA VAL A 29 0.68 -7.38 9.13
C VAL A 29 0.69 -6.33 10.22
N ALA A 30 1.59 -6.49 11.18
CA ALA A 30 1.76 -5.50 12.24
C ALA A 30 2.18 -4.14 11.65
N ALA A 31 1.63 -3.06 12.18
CA ALA A 31 1.95 -1.69 11.79
C ALA A 31 1.88 -0.76 13.00
N ASP A 32 2.59 0.36 12.92
CA ASP A 32 2.55 1.39 13.95
C ASP A 32 1.14 1.99 14.05
N THR A 33 0.71 2.30 15.27
CA THR A 33 -0.61 2.91 15.51
C THR A 33 -0.78 4.18 14.71
N GLY A 34 -1.91 4.29 14.01
CA GLY A 34 -2.22 5.44 13.14
C GLY A 34 -1.64 5.36 11.72
N THR A 35 -0.99 4.25 11.34
CA THR A 35 -0.60 4.02 9.94
C THR A 35 -1.82 4.11 9.02
N LYS A 36 -1.67 4.84 7.91
CA LYS A 36 -2.74 5.08 6.93
C LYS A 36 -2.57 4.23 5.68
N ALA A 37 -3.69 3.92 5.01
CA ALA A 37 -3.65 3.31 3.70
C ALA A 37 -2.80 4.14 2.72
N GLY A 38 -2.03 3.47 1.87
CA GLY A 38 -1.06 4.11 0.97
C GLY A 38 0.32 4.34 1.59
N LYS A 39 0.54 3.99 2.87
CA LYS A 39 1.89 3.93 3.47
C LYS A 39 2.55 2.57 3.23
N PHE A 40 3.87 2.52 3.38
CA PHE A 40 4.65 1.30 3.21
C PHE A 40 5.02 0.69 4.57
N VAL A 41 4.68 -0.57 4.77
CA VAL A 41 4.93 -1.33 6.01
C VAL A 41 5.85 -2.51 5.74
N GLU A 42 6.64 -2.91 6.74
CA GLU A 42 7.54 -4.04 6.59
C GLU A 42 6.79 -5.36 6.51
N TYR A 43 7.14 -6.18 5.53
CA TYR A 43 6.63 -7.54 5.42
C TYR A 43 7.70 -8.54 5.90
N PRO A 44 7.49 -9.18 7.07
CA PRO A 44 8.53 -9.93 7.77
C PRO A 44 9.08 -11.12 6.98
N LEU A 45 8.26 -11.74 6.12
CA LEU A 45 8.66 -12.92 5.35
C LEU A 45 9.58 -12.59 4.17
N ARG A 46 9.81 -11.31 3.85
CA ARG A 46 10.64 -10.88 2.72
C ARG A 46 11.70 -9.85 3.08
N GLY A 47 11.60 -9.21 4.24
CA GLY A 47 12.44 -8.06 4.58
C GLY A 47 12.26 -6.89 3.60
N LYS A 48 11.10 -6.80 2.95
CA LYS A 48 10.72 -5.76 1.99
C LYS A 48 9.46 -5.07 2.45
N LYS A 49 9.31 -3.80 2.07
CA LYS A 49 8.11 -3.05 2.41
C LYS A 49 7.02 -3.24 1.36
N LEU A 50 5.77 -3.32 1.82
CA LEU A 50 4.58 -3.44 0.98
C LEU A 50 3.62 -2.30 1.26
N LEU A 51 2.80 -1.96 0.27
CA LEU A 51 1.80 -0.92 0.42
C LEU A 51 0.64 -1.41 1.32
N ALA A 52 0.34 -0.65 2.36
CA ALA A 52 -0.82 -0.83 3.22
C ALA A 52 -2.09 -0.50 2.42
N LEU A 53 -2.99 -1.49 2.30
CA LEU A 53 -4.26 -1.37 1.58
C LEU A 53 -5.38 -0.79 2.45
N THR A 54 -5.19 -0.81 3.76
CA THR A 54 -6.14 -0.30 4.76
C THR A 54 -5.43 0.61 5.74
N ASP A 55 -6.21 1.47 6.41
CA ASP A 55 -5.76 2.09 7.65
C ASP A 55 -5.47 1.02 8.70
N GLU A 56 -4.62 1.37 9.66
CA GLU A 56 -4.33 0.53 10.81
C GLU A 56 -5.56 0.38 11.70
N ALA A 57 -5.84 -0.87 12.05
CA ALA A 57 -6.82 -1.26 13.05
C ALA A 57 -6.24 -2.41 13.87
N ASP A 58 -6.37 -2.32 15.20
CA ASP A 58 -5.89 -3.32 16.16
C ASP A 58 -4.39 -3.66 16.00
N GLY A 59 -3.57 -2.66 15.68
CA GLY A 59 -2.13 -2.75 15.45
C GLY A 59 -1.75 -3.38 14.11
N LYS A 60 -2.69 -3.51 13.16
CA LYS A 60 -2.47 -4.21 11.89
C LYS A 60 -3.01 -3.46 10.69
N VAL A 61 -2.38 -3.67 9.54
CA VAL A 61 -2.87 -3.27 8.22
C VAL A 61 -2.94 -4.47 7.29
N VAL A 62 -3.80 -4.40 6.27
CA VAL A 62 -3.86 -5.43 5.23
C VAL A 62 -2.90 -5.10 4.10
N VAL A 63 -2.13 -6.09 3.63
CA VAL A 63 -1.27 -6.00 2.45
C VAL A 63 -1.59 -7.14 1.48
N GLN A 64 -1.30 -6.95 0.19
CA GLN A 64 -1.34 -8.01 -0.82
C GLN A 64 0.10 -8.33 -1.26
N PRO A 65 0.69 -9.42 -0.75
CA PRO A 65 2.08 -9.74 -1.02
C PRO A 65 2.31 -10.41 -2.38
N LEU A 66 1.31 -10.97 -3.06
CA LEU A 66 1.57 -11.80 -4.25
C LEU A 66 0.64 -11.48 -5.41
N ASN A 67 1.18 -11.57 -6.63
CA ASN A 67 0.42 -11.64 -7.89
C ASN A 67 -0.69 -10.58 -7.98
N CYS A 68 -0.29 -9.31 -7.91
CA CYS A 68 -1.22 -8.19 -7.83
C CYS A 68 -0.74 -6.98 -8.63
N ILE A 69 -1.67 -6.07 -8.90
CA ILE A 69 -1.40 -4.78 -9.53
C ILE A 69 -1.76 -3.68 -8.54
N ILE A 70 -0.76 -2.88 -8.18
CA ILE A 70 -0.88 -1.76 -7.25
C ILE A 70 -0.78 -0.45 -8.03
N ASP A 71 -1.77 0.42 -7.86
CA ASP A 71 -1.81 1.78 -8.38
C ASP A 71 -1.25 2.75 -7.35
N LEU A 72 -0.21 3.49 -7.77
CA LEU A 72 0.49 4.47 -6.96
C LEU A 72 -0.05 5.89 -7.14
N SER A 73 -1.09 6.10 -7.95
CA SER A 73 -1.65 7.44 -8.23
C SER A 73 -2.18 8.18 -7.01
N LYS A 74 -2.39 7.47 -5.88
CA LYS A 74 -2.80 8.02 -4.58
C LYS A 74 -1.73 7.90 -3.49
N VAL A 75 -0.51 7.51 -3.87
CA VAL A 75 0.62 7.28 -2.96
C VAL A 75 1.62 8.42 -3.11
N ALA A 76 2.16 8.94 -2.01
CA ALA A 76 3.15 10.00 -2.07
C ALA A 76 4.51 9.46 -2.56
N ASP A 77 5.18 10.20 -3.42
CA ASP A 77 6.50 9.86 -3.97
C ASP A 77 7.55 9.71 -2.86
N ALA A 78 7.47 10.54 -1.82
CA ALA A 78 8.32 10.43 -0.63
C ALA A 78 8.18 9.06 0.06
N ASP A 79 6.97 8.50 0.12
CA ASP A 79 6.74 7.18 0.72
C ASP A 79 7.31 6.06 -0.17
N VAL A 80 7.17 6.17 -1.50
CA VAL A 80 7.78 5.23 -2.47
C VAL A 80 9.30 5.21 -2.33
N LYS A 81 9.92 6.39 -2.22
CA LYS A 81 11.37 6.52 -2.07
C LYS A 81 11.85 6.01 -0.70
N ALA A 82 11.08 6.18 0.36
CA ALA A 82 11.40 5.65 1.68
C ALA A 82 11.17 4.12 1.81
N ALA A 83 10.41 3.54 0.87
CA ALA A 83 10.07 2.12 0.88
C ALA A 83 11.19 1.20 0.38
N THR A 84 12.11 1.72 -0.44
CA THR A 84 13.10 0.92 -1.17
C THR A 84 14.53 1.33 -0.85
N THR A 85 15.46 0.39 -0.95
CA THR A 85 16.89 0.68 -0.75
C THR A 85 17.42 1.64 -1.83
N GLY A 86 16.91 1.54 -3.06
CA GLY A 86 17.31 2.38 -4.18
C GLY A 86 16.71 3.79 -4.16
N LYS A 87 15.73 4.06 -3.30
CA LYS A 87 15.00 5.34 -3.20
C LYS A 87 14.45 5.84 -4.54
N THR A 88 14.02 4.93 -5.40
CA THR A 88 13.45 5.21 -6.72
C THR A 88 12.24 4.34 -6.99
N LEU A 89 11.35 4.82 -7.87
CA LEU A 89 10.20 4.05 -8.34
C LEU A 89 10.64 2.77 -9.09
N ASP A 90 11.73 2.83 -9.85
CA ASP A 90 12.23 1.65 -10.58
C ASP A 90 12.77 0.58 -9.63
N ALA A 91 13.36 0.97 -8.50
CA ALA A 91 13.73 0.02 -7.45
C ALA A 91 12.49 -0.67 -6.87
N LEU A 92 11.40 0.07 -6.65
CA LEU A 92 10.14 -0.49 -6.15
C LEU A 92 9.56 -1.51 -7.14
N LYS A 93 9.52 -1.15 -8.43
CA LYS A 93 9.05 -2.04 -9.50
C LYS A 93 9.87 -3.33 -9.55
N LYS A 94 11.19 -3.23 -9.54
CA LYS A 94 12.09 -4.38 -9.56
C LYS A 94 11.93 -5.28 -8.32
N GLU A 95 11.71 -4.71 -7.14
CA GLU A 95 11.42 -5.47 -5.92
C GLU A 95 10.06 -6.16 -6.00
N GLY A 96 9.06 -5.54 -6.63
CA GLY A 96 7.74 -6.10 -6.85
C GLY A 96 7.71 -7.25 -7.87
N ASP A 97 8.47 -7.13 -8.97
CA ASP A 97 8.50 -8.11 -10.06
C ASP A 97 8.85 -9.52 -9.57
N ALA A 98 9.77 -9.64 -8.60
CA ALA A 98 10.16 -10.91 -8.00
C ALA A 98 9.01 -11.66 -7.31
N TYR A 99 7.89 -10.98 -7.05
CA TYR A 99 6.71 -11.51 -6.36
C TYR A 99 5.42 -11.39 -7.21
N GLY A 100 5.56 -11.06 -8.50
CA GLY A 100 4.42 -10.82 -9.39
C GLY A 100 3.62 -9.56 -9.02
N ILE A 101 4.23 -8.58 -8.37
CA ILE A 101 3.60 -7.30 -8.04
C ILE A 101 3.97 -6.28 -9.11
N VAL A 102 2.97 -5.80 -9.83
CA VAL A 102 3.16 -4.70 -10.80
C VAL A 102 2.72 -3.39 -10.16
N TYR A 103 3.65 -2.45 -10.05
CA TYR A 103 3.36 -1.08 -9.62
C TYR A 103 3.12 -0.18 -10.84
N GLN A 104 1.95 0.44 -10.91
CA GLN A 104 1.52 1.32 -11.99
C GLN A 104 1.06 2.69 -11.48
N GLY A 105 0.78 3.61 -12.40
CA GLY A 105 0.42 4.99 -12.07
C GLY A 105 1.63 5.84 -11.69
N THR A 106 1.37 7.13 -11.50
CA THR A 106 2.40 8.13 -11.13
C THR A 106 2.16 8.56 -9.69
N PRO A 107 3.12 8.36 -8.77
CA PRO A 107 3.01 8.85 -7.40
C PRO A 107 2.70 10.35 -7.32
N ILE A 108 1.98 10.75 -6.28
CA ILE A 108 1.72 12.17 -5.98
C ILE A 108 3.04 12.80 -5.51
N ALA A 109 3.36 13.97 -6.07
CA ALA A 109 4.56 14.74 -5.72
C ALA A 109 4.59 15.15 -4.23
#